data_AF-A0A328KY93-F1
#
_entry.id   AF-A0A328KY93-F1
#
_cell.length_a   1.000
_cell.length_b   1.000
_cell.length_c   1.000
_cell.angle_alpha   90.00
_cell.angle_beta   90.00
_cell.angle_gamma   90.00
#
_symmetry.space_group_name_H-M   'P 1'
#
loop_
_entity.id
_entity.type
_entity.pdbx_description
1 polymer ?
#
loop_
_entity_poly.entity_id
_entity_poly.type
_entity_poly.pdbx_seq_one_letter_code
_entity_poly.pdbx_strand_id
1 'polypeptide(L)' 'MQRTYSLYNSEFLFINAWNEWAEGTYLEPDKRHGFAYLEGVKQAINRGMKAYKKDESF' A
#
# COMPACT_ATOMS: atom_id res chain seq x y z
N MET A 1 -8.67 -5.67 -1.28
CA MET A 1 -8.24 -7.09 -1.21
C MET A 1 -8.83 -7.95 -2.31
N GLN A 2 -10.07 -7.71 -2.78
CA GLN A 2 -10.61 -8.41 -3.97
C GLN A 2 -9.71 -8.30 -5.21
N ARG A 3 -9.07 -7.15 -5.45
CA ARG A 3 -8.16 -6.98 -6.60
C ARG A 3 -6.87 -7.79 -6.48
N THR A 4 -6.31 -7.94 -5.27
CA THR A 4 -5.11 -8.76 -5.07
C THR A 4 -5.45 -10.25 -5.22
N TYR A 5 -6.61 -10.67 -4.71
CA TYR A 5 -7.10 -12.03 -4.94
C TYR A 5 -7.38 -12.29 -6.44
N SER A 6 -8.04 -11.36 -7.14
CA SER A 6 -8.38 -11.57 -8.56
C SER A 6 -7.18 -11.54 -9.51
N LEU A 7 -6.15 -10.75 -9.21
CA LEU A 7 -4.97 -10.62 -10.08
C LEU A 7 -3.82 -11.53 -9.68
N TYR A 8 -3.65 -11.79 -8.39
CA TYR A 8 -2.49 -12.49 -7.83
C TYR A 8 -2.85 -13.75 -7.02
N ASN A 9 -4.14 -14.11 -6.94
CA ASN A 9 -4.64 -15.25 -6.16
C ASN A 9 -4.10 -15.26 -4.72
N SER A 10 -4.00 -14.08 -4.11
CA SER A 10 -3.43 -13.88 -2.78
C SER A 10 -4.15 -12.75 -2.04
N GLU A 11 -4.34 -12.91 -0.74
CA GLU A 11 -4.82 -11.86 0.15
C GLU A 11 -3.70 -10.92 0.62
N PHE A 12 -2.45 -11.31 0.38
CA PHE A 12 -1.27 -10.56 0.77
C PHE A 12 -0.78 -9.63 -0.35
N LEU A 13 -0.20 -8.50 0.06
CA LEU A 13 0.53 -7.57 -0.80
C LEU A 13 1.94 -7.39 -0.24
N PHE A 14 2.93 -7.46 -1.12
CA PHE A 14 4.32 -7.17 -0.79
C PHE A 14 4.71 -5.83 -1.41
N ILE A 15 5.43 -5.00 -0.66
CA ILE A 15 5.96 -3.72 -1.11
C ILE A 15 7.49 -3.83 -1.11
N ASN A 16 8.09 -3.62 -2.28
CA ASN A 16 9.55 -3.53 -2.41
C ASN A 16 9.99 -2.06 -2.29
N ALA A 17 10.89 -1.71 -1.39
CA ALA A 17 11.29 -2.36 -0.13
C ALA A 17 11.06 -1.38 1.02
N TRP A 18 11.34 -1.81 2.26
CA TRP A 18 11.49 -0.83 3.35
C TRP A 18 12.65 0.12 3.04
N ASN A 19 13.81 -0.43 2.67
CA ASN A 19 15.06 0.31 2.61
C ASN A 19 15.96 -0.26 1.50
N GLU A 20 15.59 -0.03 0.23
CA GLU A 20 16.43 -0.31 -0.93
C GLU A 20 16.82 1.03 -1.60
N TRP A 21 17.77 1.72 -0.97
CA TRP A 21 18.18 3.06 -1.39
C TRP A 21 18.88 3.08 -2.75
N ALA A 22 19.68 2.06 -3.06
CA ALA A 22 20.52 2.06 -4.26
C ALA A 22 19.67 2.04 -5.55
N GLU A 23 18.52 1.36 -5.49
CA GLU A 23 17.56 1.28 -6.60
C GLU A 23 16.46 2.35 -6.52
N GLY A 24 16.48 3.21 -5.49
CA GLY A 24 15.47 4.24 -5.26
C GLY A 24 14.10 3.70 -4.84
N THR A 25 14.02 2.42 -4.45
CA THR A 25 12.79 1.72 -4.07
C THR A 25 12.70 1.59 -2.55
N TYR A 26 12.68 2.72 -1.84
CA TYR A 26 12.60 2.77 -0.38
C TYR A 26 11.27 3.37 0.10
N LEU A 27 10.77 2.85 1.22
CA LEU A 27 9.62 3.39 1.95
C LEU A 27 10.05 4.09 3.24
N GLU A 28 11.29 3.84 3.69
CA GLU A 28 11.90 4.44 4.86
C GLU A 28 11.81 5.98 4.83
N PRO A 29 11.36 6.62 5.91
CA PRO A 29 11.34 8.07 5.99
C PRO A 29 12.72 8.69 5.82
N ASP A 30 12.77 9.82 5.13
CA ASP A 30 14.03 10.50 4.83
C ASP A 30 13.96 12.01 5.07
N LYS A 31 15.06 12.70 4.81
CA LYS A 31 15.11 14.15 5.00
C LYS A 31 14.38 14.94 3.91
N ARG A 32 14.18 14.36 2.72
CA ARG A 32 13.65 15.08 1.55
C ARG A 32 12.12 15.01 1.50
N HIS A 33 11.57 13.85 1.82
CA HIS A 33 10.17 13.46 1.71
C HIS A 33 9.53 13.16 3.06
N GLY A 34 10.32 13.03 4.14
CA GLY A 34 9.79 12.74 5.47
C GLY A 34 8.96 11.46 5.45
N PHE A 35 7.71 11.55 5.90
CA PHE A 35 6.78 10.42 5.95
C PHE A 35 5.86 10.30 4.71
N ALA A 36 6.10 11.07 3.64
CA ALA A 36 5.16 11.19 2.53
C ALA A 36 4.80 9.84 1.89
N TYR A 37 5.76 8.92 1.73
CA TYR A 37 5.48 7.60 1.16
C TYR A 37 4.63 6.71 2.08
N LEU A 38 4.91 6.72 3.40
CA LEU A 38 4.09 6.00 4.37
C LEU A 38 2.66 6.54 4.46
N GLU A 39 2.50 7.86 4.40
CA GLU A 39 1.17 8.48 4.34
C GLU A 39 0.44 8.11 3.04
N GLY A 40 1.15 8.02 1.92
CA GLY A 40 0.61 7.51 0.65
C GLY A 40 0.08 6.08 0.78
N VAL A 41 0.86 5.18 1.39
CA VAL A 41 0.45 3.78 1.64
C VAL A 41 -0.79 3.74 2.54
N LYS A 42 -0.78 4.48 3.65
CA LYS A 42 -1.92 4.57 4.58
C LYS A 42 -3.19 5.05 3.89
N GLN A 43 -3.08 6.07 3.03
CA GLN A 43 -4.22 6.57 2.25
C GLN A 43 -4.74 5.52 1.27
N ALA A 44 -3.86 4.80 0.57
CA ALA A 44 -4.26 3.73 -0.36
C ALA A 44 -5.00 2.60 0.37
N ILE A 45 -4.51 2.16 1.52
CA ILE A 45 -5.16 1.15 2.36
C ILE A 45 -6.53 1.64 2.82
N ASN A 46 -6.62 2.86 3.36
CA ASN A 46 -7.89 3.43 3.82
C ASN A 46 -8.93 3.54 2.70
N ARG A 47 -8.52 3.92 1.49
CA ARG A 47 -9.40 3.94 0.31
C ARG A 47 -9.88 2.53 -0.04
N GLY A 48 -8.98 1.56 -0.07
CA GLY A 48 -9.31 0.15 -0.33
C GLY A 48 -10.30 -0.43 0.69
N MET A 49 -10.11 -0.13 1.98
CA MET A 49 -11.00 -0.59 3.05
C MET A 49 -12.39 0.06 2.99
N LYS A 50 -12.48 1.34 2.63
CA LYS A 50 -13.77 2.02 2.44
C LYS A 50 -14.56 1.42 1.28
N ALA A 51 -13.90 1.12 0.16
CA ALA A 51 -14.52 0.46 -0.98
C ALA A 51 -15.05 -0.94 -0.59
N TYR A 52 -14.20 -1.73 0.08
CA TYR A 52 -14.58 -3.07 0.56
C TYR A 52 -15.83 -3.05 1.46
N LYS A 53 -15.85 -2.18 2.48
CA LYS A 53 -17.02 -2.07 3.39
C LYS A 53 -18.31 -1.62 2.70
N LYS A 54 -18.19 -0.85 1.61
CA LYS A 54 -19.35 -0.44 0.81
C LYS A 54 -19.96 -1.63 0.08
N ASP A 55 -19.13 -2.53 -0.44
CA ASP A 55 -19.58 -3.72 -1.16
C ASP A 55 -20.23 -4.77 -0.23
N GLU A 56 -19.90 -4.79 1.06
CA GLU A 56 -20.54 -5.65 2.08
C GLU A 56 -21.84 -5.07 2.66
N SER A 57 -22.18 -3.81 2.37
CA SER A 57 -23.33 -3.11 2.97
C SER A 57 -24.64 -3.22 2.16
N PHE A 58 -24.80 -4.29 1.38
CA PHE A 58 -26.04 -4.64 0.67
C PHE A 58 -26.84 -5.70 1.41
#